data_AF-A0A932KXW7-F1
#
_entry.id   AF-A0A932KXW7-F1
#
_cell.length_a   1.000
_cell.length_b   1.000
_cell.length_c   1.000
_cell.angle_alpha   90.00
_cell.angle_beta   90.00
_cell.angle_gamma   90.00
#
_symmetry.space_group_name_H-M   'P 1'
#
loop_
_entity.id
_entity.type
_entity.pdbx_description
1 polymer ?
#
loop_
_entity_poly.entity_id
_entity_poly.type
_entity_poly.pdbx_seq_one_letter_code
_entity_poly.pdbx_strand_id
1 'polypeptide(L)'
;SPRLVITTTPRPTALIKELAARADVRLVRGKSEENEKNLAPGVLVALRARHEGTRFGRQELDGELVEEVEGALWRAEEIQALRVAKAPEVFERVVVAIDPAVTAHAHSDETGIICAALARDGKFYVLGDASGIFTPEAWARRAFALFQEFEADLIIGEVNEGGDLIERMLRMVDSNVPFKPVRAQRSKAARAWPVAALYERAMVHHAGVFRKLEDQMCRFTGEGLKGGSPDRVDALVWAISELQNGVGRSPRVRSFI
;
A
#
# COMPACT_ATOMS: atom_id res chain seq x y z
N SER A 1 39.22 23.83 2.20
CA SER A 1 38.70 22.90 1.18
C SER A 1 37.51 23.54 0.47
N PRO A 2 37.46 23.56 -0.87
CA PRO A 2 36.32 24.09 -1.62
C PRO A 2 35.06 23.26 -1.35
N ARG A 3 33.88 23.91 -1.34
CA ARG A 3 32.57 23.27 -1.17
C ARG A 3 31.68 23.65 -2.35
N LEU A 4 30.88 22.70 -2.82
CA LEU A 4 29.91 22.88 -3.90
C LEU A 4 28.49 22.82 -3.32
N VAL A 5 27.60 23.69 -3.80
CA VAL A 5 26.17 23.68 -3.48
C VAL A 5 25.40 23.52 -4.80
N ILE A 6 24.48 22.56 -4.85
CA ILE A 6 23.60 22.31 -5.99
C ILE A 6 22.16 22.43 -5.49
N THR A 7 21.36 23.26 -6.16
CA THR A 7 19.93 23.44 -5.87
C THR A 7 19.12 23.07 -7.11
N THR A 8 18.15 22.18 -6.96
CA THR A 8 17.30 21.74 -8.06
C THR A 8 15.98 21.18 -7.53
N THR A 9 14.95 21.15 -8.37
CA THR A 9 13.81 20.23 -8.21
C THR A 9 14.31 18.78 -8.34
N PRO A 10 13.85 17.83 -7.52
CA PRO A 10 14.41 16.48 -7.40
C PRO A 10 13.95 15.57 -8.55
N ARG A 11 14.23 15.96 -9.80
CA ARG A 11 14.04 15.10 -10.96
C ARG A 11 15.02 13.92 -10.90
N PRO A 12 14.56 12.67 -11.11
CA PRO A 12 15.36 11.45 -10.93
C PRO A 12 16.28 11.16 -12.11
N THR A 13 17.12 12.12 -12.51
CA THR A 13 18.14 11.89 -13.55
C THR A 13 19.29 11.04 -13.00
N ALA A 14 20.01 10.34 -13.88
CA ALA A 14 21.15 9.51 -13.48
C ALA A 14 22.17 10.28 -12.62
N LEU A 15 22.49 11.51 -13.00
CA LEU A 15 23.39 12.40 -12.24
C LEU A 15 22.87 12.72 -10.84
N ILE A 16 21.59 13.06 -10.70
CA ILE A 16 21.01 13.40 -9.39
C ILE A 16 20.96 12.17 -8.48
N LYS A 17 20.65 10.99 -9.03
CA LYS A 17 20.67 9.73 -8.28
C LYS A 17 22.08 9.39 -7.80
N GLU A 18 23.08 9.49 -8.67
CA GLU A 18 24.48 9.24 -8.33
C GLU A 18 24.96 10.19 -7.23
N LEU A 19 24.67 11.49 -7.35
CA LEU A 19 25.01 12.49 -6.33
C LEU A 19 24.32 12.21 -5.00
N ALA A 20 23.05 11.82 -5.01
CA ALA A 20 22.29 11.53 -3.79
C ALA A 20 22.78 10.27 -3.05
N ALA A 21 23.37 9.32 -3.75
CA ALA A 21 23.89 8.07 -3.18
C ALA A 21 25.32 8.18 -2.61
N ARG A 22 26.02 9.28 -2.89
CA ARG A 22 27.42 9.48 -2.47
C ARG A 22 27.54 9.78 -0.97
N ALA A 23 28.46 9.09 -0.29
CA ALA A 23 28.72 9.27 1.15
C ALA A 23 29.28 10.66 1.52
N ASP A 24 29.90 11.37 0.57
CA ASP A 24 30.45 12.71 0.78
C ASP A 24 29.46 13.85 0.47
N VAL A 25 28.21 13.51 0.12
CA VAL A 25 27.15 14.47 -0.19
C VAL A 25 26.17 14.57 0.98
N ARG A 26 26.00 15.80 1.50
CA ARG A 26 24.91 16.11 2.43
C ARG A 26 23.67 16.49 1.63
N LEU A 27 22.70 15.58 1.55
CA LEU A 27 21.41 15.84 0.94
C LEU A 27 20.51 16.63 1.90
N VAL A 28 19.95 17.74 1.42
CA VAL A 28 18.94 18.53 2.14
C VAL A 28 17.71 18.63 1.24
N ARG A 29 16.53 18.41 1.81
CA ARG A 29 15.22 18.53 1.16
C ARG A 29 14.38 19.52 1.94
N GLY A 30 13.42 20.16 1.28
CA GLY A 30 12.48 21.06 1.92
C GLY A 30 11.12 20.96 1.24
N LYS A 31 10.06 20.94 2.06
CA LYS A 31 8.67 20.96 1.58
C LYS A 31 8.20 22.38 1.33
N SER A 32 7.21 22.52 0.45
CA SER A 32 6.58 23.82 0.17
C SER A 32 5.96 24.45 1.44
N GLU A 33 5.47 23.64 2.38
CA GLU A 33 4.93 24.10 3.68
C GLU A 33 5.97 24.79 4.55
N GLU A 34 7.24 24.42 4.45
CA GLU A 34 8.31 25.05 5.23
C GLU A 34 8.49 26.53 4.85
N ASN A 35 8.01 26.91 3.67
CA ASN A 35 8.03 28.28 3.15
C ASN A 35 6.70 29.03 3.33
N GLU A 36 5.73 28.50 4.08
CA GLU A 36 4.38 29.06 4.24
C GLU A 36 4.37 30.56 4.56
N LYS A 37 5.26 31.01 5.47
CA LYS A 37 5.35 32.42 5.89
C LYS A 37 5.68 33.40 4.75
N ASN A 38 6.25 32.90 3.66
CA ASN A 38 6.62 33.69 2.49
C ASN A 38 5.65 33.49 1.31
N LEU A 39 4.61 32.68 1.49
CA LEU A 39 3.61 32.39 0.46
C LEU A 39 2.33 33.21 0.71
N ALA A 40 1.66 33.59 -0.37
CA ALA A 40 0.36 34.24 -0.25
C ALA A 40 -0.67 33.28 0.38
N PRO A 41 -1.60 33.78 1.20
CA PRO A 41 -2.66 32.97 1.78
C PRO A 41 -3.40 32.15 0.73
N GLY A 42 -3.58 30.85 0.97
CA GLY A 42 -4.31 29.94 0.08
C GLY A 42 -3.51 29.30 -1.05
N VAL A 43 -2.26 29.72 -1.32
CA VAL A 43 -1.42 29.11 -2.36
C VAL A 43 -1.14 27.63 -2.08
N LEU A 44 -0.75 27.29 -0.84
CA LEU A 44 -0.49 25.90 -0.45
C LEU A 44 -1.75 25.04 -0.56
N VAL A 45 -2.91 25.58 -0.15
CA VAL A 45 -4.20 24.89 -0.27
C VAL A 45 -4.53 24.59 -1.73
N ALA A 46 -4.36 25.57 -2.62
CA ALA A 46 -4.60 25.39 -4.05
C ALA A 46 -3.62 24.38 -4.69
N LEU A 47 -2.34 24.43 -4.32
CA LEU A 47 -1.32 23.49 -4.81
C LEU A 47 -1.60 22.06 -4.33
N ARG A 48 -1.97 21.89 -3.06
CA ARG A 48 -2.36 20.57 -2.51
C ARG A 48 -3.62 20.05 -3.18
N ALA A 49 -4.67 20.86 -3.31
CA ALA A 49 -5.89 20.45 -4.01
C ALA A 49 -5.63 19.94 -5.43
N ARG A 50 -4.62 20.48 -6.12
CA ARG A 50 -4.28 20.11 -7.49
C ARG A 50 -3.30 18.93 -7.61
N HIS A 51 -2.38 18.79 -6.67
CA HIS A 51 -1.24 17.89 -6.81
C HIS A 51 -1.05 16.91 -5.66
N GLU A 52 -1.87 16.95 -4.62
CA GLU A 52 -1.83 15.98 -3.53
C GLU A 52 -2.06 14.56 -4.03
N GLY A 53 -1.26 13.61 -3.53
CA GLY A 53 -1.34 12.21 -3.93
C GLY A 53 -0.86 11.92 -5.36
N THR A 54 -0.28 12.90 -6.04
CA THR A 54 0.31 12.74 -7.38
C THR A 54 1.83 12.65 -7.31
N ARG A 55 2.44 12.01 -8.30
CA ARG A 55 3.91 11.98 -8.42
C ARG A 55 4.50 13.40 -8.51
N PHE A 56 3.88 14.26 -9.30
CA PHE A 56 4.28 15.66 -9.45
C PHE A 56 4.25 16.39 -8.10
N GLY A 57 3.20 16.18 -7.29
CA GLY A 57 3.10 16.77 -5.96
C GLY A 57 4.18 16.30 -5.01
N ARG A 58 4.59 15.02 -5.05
CA ARG A 58 5.70 14.54 -4.22
C ARG A 58 7.03 15.16 -4.62
N GLN A 59 7.27 15.31 -5.92
CA GLN A 59 8.51 15.92 -6.42
C GLN A 59 8.56 17.43 -6.13
N GLU A 60 7.48 18.15 -6.46
CA GLU A 60 7.47 19.62 -6.46
C GLU A 60 7.00 20.21 -5.13
N LEU A 61 6.09 19.55 -4.40
CA LEU A 61 5.59 20.04 -3.11
C LEU A 61 6.36 19.41 -1.95
N ASP A 62 6.59 18.10 -1.98
CA ASP A 62 7.24 17.38 -0.87
C ASP A 62 8.78 17.32 -1.00
N GLY A 63 9.34 17.73 -2.13
CA GLY A 63 10.79 17.72 -2.37
C GLY A 63 11.40 16.31 -2.43
N GLU A 64 10.58 15.31 -2.79
CA GLU A 64 10.98 13.90 -2.81
C GLU A 64 11.63 13.51 -4.15
N LEU A 65 12.73 12.76 -4.09
CA LEU A 65 13.33 12.12 -5.26
C LEU A 65 12.55 10.83 -5.56
N VAL A 66 11.55 10.92 -6.45
CA VAL A 66 10.71 9.78 -6.82
C VAL A 66 11.32 9.04 -8.02
N GLU A 67 11.82 7.83 -7.79
CA GLU A 67 12.44 7.01 -8.84
C GLU A 67 11.45 6.07 -9.52
N GLU A 68 11.60 5.92 -10.85
CA GLU A 68 11.00 4.81 -11.59
C GLU A 68 11.97 3.63 -11.62
N VAL A 69 11.46 2.43 -11.33
CA VAL A 69 12.22 1.18 -11.41
C VAL A 69 11.90 0.49 -12.72
N GLU A 70 12.92 0.27 -13.55
CA GLU A 70 12.77 -0.48 -14.79
C GLU A 70 12.27 -1.90 -14.49
N GLY A 71 11.24 -2.34 -15.21
CA GLY A 71 10.60 -3.64 -15.00
C GLY A 71 9.67 -3.72 -13.79
N ALA A 72 9.31 -2.60 -13.17
CA ALA A 72 8.24 -2.56 -12.16
C ALA A 72 6.90 -3.01 -12.74
N LEU A 73 6.15 -3.80 -11.97
CA LEU A 73 4.84 -4.33 -12.39
C LEU A 73 3.73 -3.28 -12.39
N TRP A 74 3.90 -2.19 -11.64
CA TRP A 74 2.94 -1.08 -11.56
C TRP A 74 3.61 0.26 -11.81
N ARG A 75 2.94 1.15 -12.53
CA ARG A 75 3.40 2.52 -12.75
C ARG A 75 2.63 3.51 -11.89
N ALA A 76 3.33 4.53 -11.40
CA ALA A 76 2.73 5.55 -10.54
C ALA A 76 1.60 6.30 -11.27
N GLU A 77 1.77 6.56 -12.56
CA GLU A 77 0.80 7.24 -13.40
C GLU A 77 -0.50 6.44 -13.57
N GLU A 78 -0.40 5.11 -13.66
CA GLU A 78 -1.56 4.21 -13.77
C GLU A 78 -2.35 4.17 -12.45
N ILE A 79 -1.65 3.98 -11.32
CA ILE A 79 -2.30 4.00 -10.00
C ILE A 79 -2.98 5.36 -9.77
N GLN A 80 -2.32 6.46 -10.15
CA GLN A 80 -2.89 7.79 -10.03
C GLN A 80 -4.13 7.97 -10.91
N ALA A 81 -4.12 7.48 -12.15
CA ALA A 81 -5.27 7.55 -13.05
C ALA A 81 -6.46 6.70 -12.57
N LEU A 82 -6.18 5.61 -11.83
CA LEU A 82 -7.18 4.71 -11.27
C LEU A 82 -7.62 5.10 -9.86
N ARG A 83 -7.06 6.17 -9.28
CA ARG A 83 -7.45 6.67 -7.96
C ARG A 83 -8.85 7.28 -8.01
N VAL A 84 -9.67 6.96 -7.00
CA VAL A 84 -11.01 7.51 -6.83
C VAL A 84 -11.07 8.31 -5.53
N ALA A 85 -11.79 9.44 -5.54
CA ALA A 85 -11.96 10.27 -4.35
C ALA A 85 -12.83 9.59 -3.28
N LYS A 86 -13.81 8.79 -3.71
CA LYS A 86 -14.68 7.99 -2.84
C LYS A 86 -14.91 6.64 -3.51
N ALA A 87 -14.81 5.56 -2.73
CA ALA A 87 -15.23 4.24 -3.19
C ALA A 87 -16.76 4.16 -3.31
N PRO A 88 -17.31 3.17 -4.03
CA PRO A 88 -18.74 2.84 -3.99
C PRO A 88 -19.24 2.64 -2.56
N GLU A 89 -20.52 2.94 -2.32
CA GLU A 89 -21.14 2.79 -0.99
C GLU A 89 -21.54 1.34 -0.69
N VAL A 90 -21.67 0.50 -1.73
CA VAL A 90 -22.11 -0.89 -1.61
C VAL A 90 -21.08 -1.81 -2.23
N PHE A 91 -20.52 -2.68 -1.39
CA PHE A 91 -19.62 -3.74 -1.80
C PHE A 91 -20.34 -5.09 -1.80
N GLU A 92 -19.97 -5.97 -2.72
CA GLU A 92 -20.39 -7.37 -2.72
C GLU A 92 -19.60 -8.18 -1.69
N ARG A 93 -18.33 -7.84 -1.52
CA ARG A 93 -17.43 -8.50 -0.58
C ARG A 93 -16.29 -7.58 -0.17
N VAL A 94 -15.90 -7.61 1.09
CA VAL A 94 -14.78 -6.86 1.65
C VAL A 94 -13.87 -7.82 2.40
N VAL A 95 -12.55 -7.71 2.18
CA VAL A 95 -11.55 -8.56 2.83
C VAL A 95 -10.43 -7.71 3.42
N VAL A 96 -9.88 -8.16 4.54
CA VAL A 96 -8.64 -7.64 5.12
C VAL A 96 -7.57 -8.71 4.98
N ALA A 97 -6.46 -8.41 4.33
CA ALA A 97 -5.33 -9.32 4.18
C ALA A 97 -4.17 -8.90 5.09
N ILE A 98 -3.56 -9.89 5.75
CA ILE A 98 -2.42 -9.72 6.65
C ILE A 98 -1.23 -10.52 6.11
N ASP A 99 -0.09 -9.86 5.95
CA ASP A 99 1.21 -10.48 5.69
C ASP A 99 2.15 -10.17 6.87
N PRO A 100 2.23 -11.04 7.89
CA PRO A 100 2.95 -10.72 9.12
C PRO A 100 4.46 -10.89 8.99
N ALA A 101 5.19 -9.98 9.62
CA ALA A 101 6.59 -10.21 9.97
C ALA A 101 6.71 -11.29 11.06
N VAL A 102 7.54 -12.32 10.82
CA VAL A 102 7.73 -13.45 11.76
C VAL A 102 8.80 -13.17 12.81
N THR A 103 9.64 -12.16 12.58
CA THR A 103 10.82 -11.90 13.43
C THR A 103 10.45 -11.06 14.67
N ALA A 104 10.55 -11.66 15.85
CA ALA A 104 10.16 -11.07 17.14
C ALA A 104 11.20 -10.10 17.76
N HIS A 105 12.01 -9.42 16.95
CA HIS A 105 13.05 -8.51 17.45
C HIS A 105 12.64 -7.05 17.24
N ALA A 106 13.07 -6.13 18.12
CA ALA A 106 12.68 -4.70 18.13
C ALA A 106 13.07 -3.90 16.86
N HIS A 107 13.74 -4.54 15.90
CA HIS A 107 13.95 -4.08 14.53
C HIS A 107 13.03 -4.82 13.55
N SER A 108 11.77 -5.08 13.94
CA SER A 108 10.89 -6.04 13.26
C SER A 108 10.64 -5.66 11.81
N ASP A 109 10.53 -6.67 10.96
CA ASP A 109 10.07 -6.49 9.58
C ASP A 109 8.64 -5.87 9.59
N GLU A 110 8.26 -5.24 8.48
CA GLU A 110 6.95 -4.59 8.36
C GLU A 110 5.84 -5.64 8.22
N THR A 111 4.72 -5.48 8.93
CA THR A 111 3.52 -6.31 8.73
C THR A 111 2.60 -5.62 7.73
N GLY A 112 2.36 -6.25 6.58
CA GLY A 112 1.37 -5.88 5.58
C GLY A 112 -0.06 -6.03 6.11
N ILE A 113 -0.89 -4.98 6.02
CA ILE A 113 -2.32 -5.01 6.37
C ILE A 113 -3.09 -4.16 5.36
N ILE A 114 -3.79 -4.81 4.43
CA ILE A 114 -4.55 -4.15 3.36
C ILE A 114 -6.02 -4.54 3.43
N CYS A 115 -6.92 -3.54 3.38
CA CYS A 115 -8.34 -3.75 3.17
C CYS A 115 -8.70 -3.49 1.71
N ALA A 116 -9.38 -4.44 1.08
CA ALA A 116 -9.89 -4.29 -0.29
C ALA A 116 -11.31 -4.85 -0.41
N ALA A 117 -12.04 -4.38 -1.43
CA ALA A 117 -13.41 -4.78 -1.68
C ALA A 117 -13.68 -5.05 -3.16
N LEU A 118 -14.65 -5.91 -3.43
CA LEU A 118 -15.31 -6.09 -4.73
C LEU A 118 -16.63 -5.32 -4.68
N ALA A 119 -16.86 -4.40 -5.60
CA ALA A 119 -18.12 -3.68 -5.73
C ALA A 119 -19.04 -4.33 -6.78
N ARG A 120 -20.31 -3.92 -6.81
CA ARG A 120 -21.33 -4.43 -7.74
C ARG A 120 -21.06 -4.11 -9.21
N ASP A 121 -20.16 -3.18 -9.49
CA ASP A 121 -19.68 -2.87 -10.83
C ASP A 121 -18.65 -3.91 -11.35
N GLY A 122 -18.33 -4.92 -10.54
CA GLY A 122 -17.37 -5.96 -10.85
C GLY A 122 -15.91 -5.53 -10.65
N LYS A 123 -15.66 -4.35 -10.07
CA LYS A 123 -14.31 -3.80 -9.87
C LYS A 123 -13.84 -3.92 -8.42
N PHE A 124 -12.53 -3.86 -8.25
CA PHE A 124 -11.87 -3.94 -6.96
C PHE A 124 -11.46 -2.55 -6.46
N TYR A 125 -11.59 -2.34 -5.16
CA TYR A 125 -11.25 -1.08 -4.51
C TYR A 125 -10.33 -1.36 -3.33
N VAL A 126 -9.14 -0.77 -3.31
CA VAL A 126 -8.26 -0.73 -2.14
C VAL A 126 -8.79 0.36 -1.22
N LEU A 127 -9.26 -0.03 -0.05
CA LEU A 127 -9.98 0.85 0.89
C LEU A 127 -9.07 1.39 1.99
N GLY A 128 -8.05 0.63 2.38
CA GLY A 128 -7.19 1.02 3.48
C GLY A 128 -5.85 0.28 3.49
N ASP A 129 -4.83 1.00 3.95
CA ASP A 129 -3.51 0.47 4.26
C ASP A 129 -3.16 0.80 5.72
N ALA A 130 -3.21 -0.21 6.59
CA ALA A 130 -2.83 -0.08 7.99
C ALA A 130 -1.49 -0.77 8.32
N SER A 131 -0.70 -1.09 7.30
CA SER A 131 0.56 -1.82 7.46
C SER A 131 1.60 -1.00 8.24
N GLY A 132 2.55 -1.68 8.87
CA GLY A 132 3.63 -1.04 9.63
C GLY A 132 4.39 -2.01 10.53
N ILE A 133 5.33 -1.48 11.31
CA ILE A 133 6.12 -2.26 12.26
C ILE A 133 5.36 -2.33 13.58
N PHE A 134 4.95 -3.53 13.99
CA PHE A 134 4.08 -3.75 15.13
C PHE A 134 4.43 -5.05 15.86
N THR A 135 4.10 -5.11 17.15
CA THR A 135 4.05 -6.40 17.87
C THR A 135 2.90 -7.27 17.35
N PRO A 136 2.91 -8.59 17.60
CA PRO A 136 1.82 -9.49 17.21
C PRO A 136 0.42 -9.04 17.63
N GLU A 137 0.29 -8.61 18.88
CA GLU A 137 -0.98 -8.10 19.38
C GLU A 137 -1.39 -6.77 18.70
N ALA A 138 -0.42 -5.88 18.46
CA ALA A 138 -0.70 -4.57 17.88
C ALA A 138 -1.17 -4.66 16.42
N TRP A 139 -0.54 -5.49 15.58
CA TRP A 139 -1.05 -5.67 14.21
C TRP A 139 -2.40 -6.40 14.19
N ALA A 140 -2.66 -7.33 15.11
CA ALA A 140 -3.94 -8.04 15.18
C ALA A 140 -5.10 -7.09 15.53
N ARG A 141 -4.91 -6.22 16.53
CA ARG A 141 -5.88 -5.17 16.87
C ARG A 141 -6.13 -4.22 15.70
N ARG A 142 -5.08 -3.89 14.94
CA ARG A 142 -5.17 -2.96 13.80
C ARG A 142 -5.89 -3.56 12.60
N ALA A 143 -5.62 -4.83 12.29
CA ALA A 143 -6.36 -5.57 11.27
C ALA A 143 -7.84 -5.74 11.65
N PHE A 144 -8.12 -6.02 12.93
CA PHE A 144 -9.49 -6.09 13.42
C PHE A 144 -10.20 -4.73 13.38
N ALA A 145 -9.50 -3.63 13.67
CA ALA A 145 -10.06 -2.29 13.54
C ALA A 145 -10.47 -1.98 12.09
N LEU A 146 -9.62 -2.29 11.10
CA LEU A 146 -9.98 -2.19 9.68
C LEU A 146 -11.17 -3.08 9.32
N PHE A 147 -11.20 -4.30 9.86
CA PHE A 147 -12.32 -5.23 9.65
C PHE A 147 -13.64 -4.65 10.17
N GLN A 148 -13.64 -3.99 11.33
CA GLN A 148 -14.82 -3.34 11.89
C GLN A 148 -15.19 -2.06 11.11
N GLU A 149 -14.20 -1.22 10.80
CA GLU A 149 -14.38 0.05 10.10
C GLU A 149 -15.05 -0.12 8.74
N PHE A 150 -14.64 -1.14 7.98
CA PHE A 150 -15.19 -1.43 6.64
C PHE A 150 -16.22 -2.56 6.64
N GLU A 151 -16.67 -3.01 7.82
CA GLU A 151 -17.59 -4.14 7.99
C GLU A 151 -17.19 -5.36 7.13
N ALA A 152 -15.91 -5.70 7.18
CA ALA A 152 -15.33 -6.71 6.30
C ALA A 152 -15.93 -8.11 6.54
N ASP A 153 -15.95 -8.93 5.50
CA ASP A 153 -16.53 -10.28 5.57
C ASP A 153 -15.52 -11.30 6.09
N LEU A 154 -14.23 -11.05 5.87
CA LEU A 154 -13.16 -12.02 6.09
C LEU A 154 -11.81 -11.36 6.31
N ILE A 155 -11.06 -11.87 7.29
CA ILE A 155 -9.62 -11.65 7.40
C ILE A 155 -8.89 -12.85 6.79
N ILE A 156 -7.91 -12.60 5.94
CA ILE A 156 -7.02 -13.64 5.39
C ILE A 156 -5.58 -13.37 5.81
N GLY A 157 -4.79 -14.43 5.96
CA GLY A 157 -3.36 -14.28 6.27
C GLY A 157 -2.53 -15.48 5.86
N GLU A 158 -1.30 -15.21 5.42
CA GLU A 158 -0.37 -16.24 4.98
C GLU A 158 0.21 -17.00 6.19
N VAL A 159 -0.04 -18.31 6.24
CA VAL A 159 0.40 -19.16 7.38
C VAL A 159 1.75 -19.83 7.15
N ASN A 160 2.37 -19.66 5.99
CA ASN A 160 3.70 -20.22 5.72
C ASN A 160 4.76 -19.63 6.66
N GLU A 161 4.61 -18.34 6.96
CA GLU A 161 5.55 -17.55 7.74
C GLU A 161 5.09 -17.49 9.22
N GLY A 162 3.78 -17.34 9.48
CA GLY A 162 3.24 -17.15 10.84
C GLY A 162 2.62 -18.38 11.50
N GLY A 163 2.45 -19.51 10.82
CA GLY A 163 1.69 -20.66 11.33
C GLY A 163 0.32 -20.26 11.90
N ASP A 164 -0.03 -20.81 13.06
CA ASP A 164 -1.27 -20.48 13.76
C ASP A 164 -1.20 -19.15 14.55
N LEU A 165 -0.06 -18.42 14.50
CA LEU A 165 0.09 -17.14 15.24
C LEU A 165 -0.99 -16.14 14.84
N ILE A 166 -1.29 -16.06 13.53
CA ILE A 166 -2.26 -15.10 13.03
C ILE A 166 -3.64 -15.37 13.64
N GLU A 167 -4.09 -16.62 13.53
CA GLU A 167 -5.38 -17.03 14.05
C GLU A 167 -5.43 -16.84 15.56
N ARG A 168 -4.41 -17.27 16.31
CA ARG A 168 -4.39 -17.09 17.77
C ARG A 168 -4.53 -15.63 18.18
N MET A 169 -3.76 -14.73 17.56
CA MET A 169 -3.80 -13.30 17.91
C MET A 169 -5.14 -12.67 17.54
N LEU A 170 -5.72 -13.01 16.39
CA LEU A 170 -7.05 -12.54 15.99
C LEU A 170 -8.13 -13.05 16.96
N ARG A 171 -8.08 -14.33 17.34
CA ARG A 171 -9.03 -14.94 18.30
C ARG A 171 -8.93 -14.36 19.70
N MET A 172 -7.76 -13.84 20.10
CA MET A 172 -7.59 -13.10 21.35
C MET A 172 -8.25 -11.72 21.31
N VAL A 173 -8.29 -11.06 20.15
CA VAL A 173 -8.98 -9.78 19.96
C VAL A 173 -10.49 -9.99 19.89
N ASP A 174 -10.94 -10.96 19.10
CA ASP A 174 -12.34 -11.36 18.98
C ASP A 174 -12.44 -12.85 18.64
N SER A 175 -13.13 -13.63 19.48
CA SER A 175 -13.20 -15.09 19.32
C SER A 175 -13.96 -15.53 18.06
N ASN A 176 -14.84 -14.68 17.53
CA ASN A 176 -15.75 -14.98 16.42
C ASN A 176 -15.27 -14.43 15.07
N VAL A 177 -14.15 -13.71 15.03
CA VAL A 177 -13.61 -13.12 13.81
C VAL A 177 -13.49 -14.15 12.67
N PRO A 178 -14.08 -13.91 11.50
CA PRO A 178 -13.91 -14.79 10.35
C PRO A 178 -12.47 -14.71 9.85
N PHE A 179 -11.73 -15.81 10.00
CA PHE A 179 -10.35 -15.93 9.54
C PHE A 179 -10.22 -17.09 8.56
N LYS A 180 -9.47 -16.89 7.48
CA LYS A 180 -9.10 -17.94 6.52
C LYS A 180 -7.59 -17.95 6.30
N PRO A 181 -6.89 -19.04 6.67
CA PRO A 181 -5.47 -19.17 6.36
C PRO A 181 -5.27 -19.36 4.85
N VAL A 182 -4.27 -18.69 4.29
CA VAL A 182 -3.82 -18.88 2.91
C VAL A 182 -2.37 -19.35 2.88
N ARG A 183 -2.00 -20.06 1.81
CA ARG A 183 -0.65 -20.60 1.62
C ARG A 183 -0.17 -20.25 0.21
N ALA A 184 0.99 -19.63 0.10
CA ALA A 184 1.64 -19.42 -1.18
C ALA A 184 2.15 -20.76 -1.74
N GLN A 185 1.84 -21.02 -3.02
CA GLN A 185 2.42 -22.13 -3.81
C GLN A 185 3.31 -21.62 -4.95
N ARG A 186 3.34 -20.31 -5.17
CA ARG A 186 4.07 -19.63 -6.24
C ARG A 186 4.91 -18.52 -5.65
N SER A 187 5.95 -18.12 -6.38
CA SER A 187 6.78 -16.97 -5.99
C SER A 187 5.94 -15.70 -5.84
N LYS A 188 6.41 -14.76 -5.03
CA LYS A 188 5.75 -13.45 -4.81
C LYS A 188 5.46 -12.76 -6.15
N ALA A 189 6.44 -12.72 -7.05
CA ALA A 189 6.26 -12.15 -8.40
C ALA A 189 5.21 -12.89 -9.24
N ALA A 190 5.20 -14.23 -9.23
CA ALA A 190 4.20 -15.00 -9.96
C ALA A 190 2.77 -14.85 -9.40
N ARG A 191 2.62 -14.54 -8.10
CA ARG A 191 1.33 -14.17 -7.49
C ARG A 191 0.91 -12.74 -7.86
N ALA A 192 1.87 -11.83 -8.00
CA ALA A 192 1.63 -10.42 -8.31
C ALA A 192 1.18 -10.17 -9.76
N TRP A 193 1.71 -10.92 -10.73
CA TRP A 193 1.41 -10.73 -12.16
C TRP A 193 -0.10 -10.68 -12.52
N PRO A 194 -0.95 -11.64 -12.07
CA PRO A 194 -2.38 -11.57 -12.33
C PRO A 194 -3.05 -10.30 -11.77
N VAL A 195 -2.57 -9.81 -10.62
CA VAL A 195 -3.08 -8.59 -9.99
C VAL A 195 -2.63 -7.36 -10.77
N ALA A 196 -1.37 -7.30 -11.22
CA ALA A 196 -0.88 -6.23 -12.09
C ALA A 196 -1.71 -6.11 -13.38
N ALA A 197 -2.05 -7.24 -14.00
CA ALA A 197 -2.92 -7.26 -15.19
C ALA A 197 -4.34 -6.72 -14.93
N LEU A 198 -4.84 -6.76 -13.69
CA LEU A 198 -6.12 -6.12 -13.33
C LEU A 198 -5.98 -4.58 -13.29
N TYR A 199 -4.84 -4.05 -12.85
CA TYR A 199 -4.57 -2.60 -12.93
C TYR A 199 -4.49 -2.14 -14.39
N GLU A 200 -3.80 -2.88 -15.26
CA GLU A 200 -3.72 -2.56 -16.70
C GLU A 200 -5.11 -2.50 -17.36
N ARG A 201 -6.06 -3.29 -16.87
CA ARG A 201 -7.45 -3.34 -17.35
C ARG A 201 -8.38 -2.33 -16.65
N ALA A 202 -7.84 -1.43 -15.82
CA ALA A 202 -8.61 -0.48 -15.02
C ALA A 202 -9.66 -1.13 -14.10
N MET A 203 -9.36 -2.33 -13.58
CA MET A 203 -10.25 -3.11 -12.71
C MET A 203 -9.96 -2.92 -11.22
N VAL A 204 -8.81 -2.34 -10.85
CA VAL A 204 -8.45 -2.05 -9.45
C VAL A 204 -8.31 -0.55 -9.26
N HIS A 205 -8.96 -0.01 -8.23
CA HIS A 205 -8.98 1.40 -7.90
C HIS A 205 -8.47 1.64 -6.48
N HIS A 206 -7.76 2.75 -6.25
CA HIS A 206 -7.35 3.17 -4.91
C HIS A 206 -8.33 4.22 -4.38
N ALA A 207 -9.01 3.94 -3.27
CA ALA A 207 -9.94 4.85 -2.62
C ALA A 207 -9.25 5.68 -1.53
N GLY A 208 -8.25 6.45 -1.92
CA GLY A 208 -7.36 7.17 -1.01
C GLY A 208 -5.94 7.20 -1.55
N VAL A 209 -5.02 7.78 -0.79
CA VAL A 209 -3.58 7.85 -1.13
C VAL A 209 -2.78 6.97 -0.17
N PHE A 210 -2.31 5.82 -0.67
CA PHE A 210 -1.59 4.83 0.15
C PHE A 210 -0.09 4.89 -0.16
N ARG A 211 0.55 6.04 0.14
CA ARG A 211 1.91 6.38 -0.34
C ARG A 211 2.92 5.24 -0.20
N LYS A 212 3.01 4.62 0.98
CA LYS A 212 3.98 3.55 1.25
C LYS A 212 3.71 2.27 0.44
N LEU A 213 2.44 1.87 0.35
CA LEU A 213 2.02 0.77 -0.52
C LEU A 213 2.36 1.07 -1.98
N GLU A 214 1.97 2.25 -2.47
CA GLU A 214 2.18 2.66 -3.87
C GLU A 214 3.66 2.73 -4.23
N ASP A 215 4.49 3.24 -3.32
CA ASP A 215 5.94 3.22 -3.49
C ASP A 215 6.51 1.80 -3.55
N GLN A 216 5.96 0.88 -2.76
CA GLN A 216 6.38 -0.53 -2.81
C GLN A 216 5.94 -1.19 -4.13
N MET A 217 4.72 -0.92 -4.60
CA MET A 217 4.21 -1.39 -5.89
C MET A 217 5.08 -0.91 -7.05
N CYS A 218 5.43 0.38 -7.09
CA CYS A 218 6.25 0.96 -8.16
C CYS A 218 7.73 0.54 -8.12
N ARG A 219 8.17 -0.16 -7.07
CA ARG A 219 9.51 -0.75 -6.97
C ARG A 219 9.51 -2.27 -7.12
N PHE A 220 8.34 -2.90 -7.16
CA PHE A 220 8.20 -4.34 -7.25
C PHE A 220 8.30 -4.81 -8.70
N THR A 221 9.29 -5.65 -9.02
CA THR A 221 9.54 -6.13 -10.38
C THR A 221 9.21 -7.61 -10.54
N GLY A 222 9.41 -8.16 -11.74
CA GLY A 222 9.33 -9.60 -11.99
C GLY A 222 10.31 -10.46 -11.17
N GLU A 223 11.35 -9.84 -10.58
CA GLU A 223 12.30 -10.48 -9.66
C GLU A 223 11.91 -10.29 -8.18
N GLY A 224 10.82 -9.57 -7.89
CA GLY A 224 10.41 -9.14 -6.56
C GLY A 224 10.90 -7.73 -6.20
N LEU A 225 10.91 -7.41 -4.90
CA LEU A 225 11.40 -6.14 -4.39
C LEU A 225 12.88 -6.24 -4.02
N LYS A 226 13.73 -5.37 -4.59
CA LYS A 226 15.15 -5.29 -4.23
C LYS A 226 15.33 -4.43 -2.97
N GLY A 227 16.08 -4.93 -1.98
CA GLY A 227 16.46 -4.17 -0.79
C GLY A 227 15.41 -4.10 0.33
N GLY A 228 14.44 -5.02 0.36
CA GLY A 228 13.45 -5.14 1.44
C GLY A 228 12.39 -6.20 1.15
N SER A 229 11.52 -6.47 2.12
CA SER A 229 10.38 -7.35 1.93
C SER A 229 9.19 -6.58 1.31
N PRO A 230 8.42 -7.20 0.40
CA PRO A 230 7.27 -6.59 -0.25
C PRO A 230 5.96 -6.69 0.56
N ASP A 231 6.00 -6.53 1.89
CA ASP A 231 4.92 -6.94 2.80
C ASP A 231 3.54 -6.31 2.49
N ARG A 232 3.49 -5.02 2.12
CA ARG A 232 2.22 -4.34 1.75
C ARG A 232 1.71 -4.82 0.40
N VAL A 233 2.61 -5.02 -0.58
CA VAL A 233 2.28 -5.57 -1.90
C VAL A 233 1.79 -7.02 -1.78
N ASP A 234 2.41 -7.84 -0.93
CA ASP A 234 1.97 -9.20 -0.68
C ASP A 234 0.56 -9.23 -0.08
N ALA A 235 0.29 -8.40 0.94
CA ALA A 235 -1.04 -8.24 1.51
C ALA A 235 -2.07 -7.75 0.47
N LEU A 236 -1.72 -6.76 -0.36
CA LEU A 236 -2.57 -6.30 -1.48
C LEU A 236 -2.88 -7.43 -2.46
N VAL A 237 -1.85 -8.18 -2.88
CA VAL A 237 -1.98 -9.28 -3.83
C VAL A 237 -2.88 -10.37 -3.27
N TRP A 238 -2.73 -10.70 -1.98
CA TRP A 238 -3.62 -11.62 -1.30
C TRP A 238 -5.07 -11.14 -1.27
N ALA A 239 -5.31 -9.87 -0.89
CA ALA A 239 -6.64 -9.28 -0.83
C ALA A 239 -7.35 -9.35 -2.20
N ILE A 240 -6.70 -8.87 -3.27
CA ILE A 240 -7.29 -8.85 -4.62
C ILE A 240 -7.49 -10.27 -5.15
N SER A 241 -6.56 -11.20 -4.90
CA SER A 241 -6.68 -12.59 -5.33
C SER A 241 -7.85 -13.32 -4.65
N GLU A 242 -8.06 -13.10 -3.35
CA GLU A 242 -9.20 -13.68 -2.62
C GLU A 242 -10.54 -13.14 -3.13
N LEU A 243 -10.60 -11.84 -3.43
CA LEU A 243 -11.80 -11.21 -4.01
C LEU A 243 -12.08 -11.76 -5.41
N GLN A 244 -11.06 -11.87 -6.27
CA GLN A 244 -11.19 -12.42 -7.62
C GLN A 244 -11.69 -13.88 -7.60
N ASN A 245 -11.18 -14.71 -6.69
CA ASN A 245 -11.63 -16.09 -6.52
C ASN A 245 -13.02 -16.21 -5.85
N GLY A 246 -13.49 -15.13 -5.23
CA GLY A 246 -14.79 -15.04 -4.58
C GLY A 246 -15.95 -14.63 -5.49
N VAL A 247 -15.65 -14.16 -6.71
CA VAL A 247 -16.66 -13.72 -7.68
C VAL A 247 -17.67 -14.84 -7.93
N GLY A 248 -18.95 -14.59 -7.67
CA GLY A 248 -20.04 -15.57 -7.83
C GLY A 248 -20.35 -16.45 -6.62
N ARG A 249 -19.64 -16.28 -5.48
CA ARG A 249 -20.06 -16.88 -4.20
C ARG A 249 -20.98 -15.91 -3.47
N SER A 250 -22.24 -16.30 -3.26
CA SER A 250 -23.27 -15.47 -2.65
C SER A 250 -22.80 -14.86 -1.31
N PRO A 251 -23.03 -13.56 -1.06
CA PRO A 251 -22.76 -12.96 0.24
C PRO A 251 -23.60 -13.66 1.32
N ARG A 252 -23.05 -13.77 2.53
CA ARG A 252 -23.83 -14.25 3.68
C ARG A 252 -24.99 -13.28 3.88
N VAL A 253 -26.22 -13.81 3.86
CA VAL A 253 -27.43 -13.04 4.16
C VAL A 253 -27.26 -12.42 5.55
N ARG A 254 -27.19 -11.09 5.61
CA ARG A 254 -27.23 -10.33 6.87
C ARG A 254 -28.67 -10.41 7.39
N SER A 255 -28.90 -11.29 8.36
CA SER A 255 -30.16 -11.30 9.12
C SER A 255 -30.17 -10.03 9.98
N PHE A 256 -30.99 -9.03 9.61
CA PHE A 256 -31.32 -7.95 10.53
C PHE A 256 -32.29 -8.54 11.57
N ILE A 257 -31.88 -8.54 12.84
CA ILE A 257 -32.77 -8.69 14.00
C ILE A 257 -33.06 -7.28 14.50
#